data_AF-A0A5S3YNS2-F1
#
_entry.id   AF-A0A5S3YNS2-F1
#
_cell.length_a   1.000
_cell.length_b   1.000
_cell.length_c   1.000
_cell.angle_alpha   90.00
_cell.angle_beta   90.00
_cell.angle_gamma   90.00
#
_symmetry.space_group_name_H-M   'P 1'
#
loop_
_entity.id
_entity.type
_entity.pdbx_description
1 polymer ?
#
loop_
_entity_poly.entity_id
_entity_poly.type
_entity_poly.pdbx_seq_one_letter_code
_entity_poly.pdbx_strand_id
1 'polypeptide(L)'
;MLKRIAILLSSITLVACGSDTSENTDKLNVLSHLSPCYGVGQRLCLMTKDGNDNVNFFYSQIEGFDFTWGSQYELIISISNIKNPPADSSSKQYKLNRIKSQTEDSVGTKYDYKLIELLDNTFIKQADTYYFLGTPFVCGSEVDCELLVSLNNSGGLVNATFEYLGEGEIQLTQWN
;
A
#
# COMPACT_ATOMS: atom_id res chain seq x y z
N MET A 1 -39.09 -33.22 67.55
CA MET A 1 -38.25 -32.07 67.15
C MET A 1 -36.96 -32.61 66.53
N LEU A 2 -36.70 -32.36 65.25
CA LEU A 2 -35.45 -31.77 64.74
C LEU A 2 -35.61 -31.51 63.23
N LYS A 3 -35.06 -30.38 62.77
CA LYS A 3 -35.41 -29.65 61.55
C LYS A 3 -34.81 -30.26 60.27
N ARG A 4 -35.56 -30.08 59.19
CA ARG A 4 -35.17 -30.18 57.78
C ARG A 4 -33.95 -29.28 57.49
N ILE A 5 -32.95 -29.79 56.77
CA ILE A 5 -31.97 -28.95 56.06
C ILE A 5 -31.86 -29.51 54.64
N ALA A 6 -32.53 -28.83 53.72
CA ALA A 6 -32.37 -29.02 52.28
C ALA A 6 -31.16 -28.18 51.84
N ILE A 7 -30.13 -28.82 51.31
CA ILE A 7 -28.98 -28.14 50.69
C ILE A 7 -29.27 -28.06 49.19
N LEU A 8 -29.80 -26.91 48.75
CA LEU A 8 -29.86 -26.57 47.32
C LEU A 8 -28.45 -26.18 46.86
N LEU A 9 -27.78 -27.08 46.14
CA LEU A 9 -26.54 -26.78 45.42
C LEU A 9 -26.90 -26.14 44.07
N SER A 10 -27.16 -24.83 44.09
CA SER A 10 -27.35 -24.03 42.87
C SER A 10 -26.00 -23.85 42.16
N SER A 11 -25.78 -24.65 41.12
CA SER A 11 -24.61 -24.55 40.25
C SER A 11 -24.81 -23.39 39.28
N ILE A 12 -24.19 -22.25 39.58
CA ILE A 12 -24.15 -21.07 38.70
C ILE A 12 -23.16 -21.38 37.57
N THR A 13 -23.67 -21.79 36.41
CA THR A 13 -22.88 -21.90 35.19
C THR A 13 -22.65 -20.49 34.63
N LEU A 14 -21.42 -20.00 34.77
CA LEU A 14 -20.97 -18.80 34.08
C LEU A 14 -20.83 -19.13 32.59
N VAL A 15 -21.83 -18.74 31.80
CA VAL A 15 -21.72 -18.69 30.34
C VAL A 15 -20.79 -17.53 30.00
N ALA A 16 -19.55 -17.86 29.65
CA ALA A 16 -18.62 -16.90 29.06
C ALA A 16 -19.12 -16.59 27.64
N CYS A 17 -19.74 -15.42 27.47
CA CYS A 17 -20.09 -14.90 26.17
C CYS A 17 -18.78 -14.49 25.47
N GLY A 18 -18.33 -15.26 24.49
CA GLY A 18 -17.25 -14.87 23.60
C GLY A 18 -17.69 -13.64 22.82
N SER A 19 -16.99 -12.52 22.98
CA SER A 19 -17.15 -11.38 22.10
C SER A 19 -16.59 -11.77 20.74
N ASP A 20 -17.46 -12.07 19.78
CA ASP A 20 -17.09 -12.15 18.37
C ASP A 20 -16.59 -10.76 17.95
N THR A 21 -15.27 -10.56 17.97
CA THR A 21 -14.64 -9.46 17.23
C THR A 21 -14.98 -9.70 15.76
N SER A 22 -15.92 -8.93 15.23
CA SER A 22 -16.30 -8.98 13.82
C SER A 22 -15.15 -8.45 12.96
N GLU A 23 -14.18 -9.31 12.67
CA GLU A 23 -13.19 -9.06 11.63
C GLU A 23 -13.93 -9.06 10.29
N ASN A 24 -14.25 -7.85 9.81
CA ASN A 24 -14.81 -7.69 8.47
C ASN A 24 -13.72 -8.03 7.47
N THR A 25 -13.95 -9.08 6.68
CA THR A 25 -13.09 -9.45 5.57
C THR A 25 -13.56 -8.74 4.31
N ASP A 26 -12.63 -8.16 3.56
CA ASP A 26 -12.92 -7.46 2.31
C ASP A 26 -11.98 -7.89 1.19
N LYS A 27 -12.41 -7.64 -0.06
CA LYS A 27 -11.62 -7.88 -1.27
C LYS A 27 -11.03 -6.57 -1.76
N LEU A 28 -9.71 -6.51 -1.91
CA LEU A 28 -9.01 -5.34 -2.44
C LEU A 28 -8.29 -5.68 -3.75
N ASN A 29 -8.61 -4.99 -4.84
CA ASN A 29 -7.90 -5.15 -6.11
C ASN A 29 -6.81 -4.09 -6.22
N VAL A 30 -5.54 -4.48 -6.20
CA VAL A 30 -4.37 -3.60 -6.26
C VAL A 30 -3.80 -3.61 -7.68
N LEU A 31 -3.45 -2.43 -8.19
CA LEU A 31 -2.84 -2.26 -9.52
C LEU A 31 -1.34 -2.56 -9.51
N SER A 32 -0.78 -2.79 -10.70
CA SER A 32 0.62 -3.18 -10.92
C SER A 32 1.66 -2.08 -10.74
N HIS A 33 1.25 -0.86 -10.45
CA HIS A 33 2.19 0.22 -10.15
C HIS A 33 1.68 1.10 -9.03
N LEU A 34 2.63 1.76 -8.36
CA LEU A 34 2.33 2.79 -7.37
C LEU A 34 2.23 4.14 -8.07
N SER A 35 1.65 5.13 -7.38
CA SER A 35 1.58 6.49 -7.90
C SER A 35 1.90 7.53 -6.83
N PRO A 36 2.55 8.66 -7.20
CA PRO A 36 2.80 9.76 -6.29
C PRO A 36 1.53 10.22 -5.60
N CYS A 37 1.60 10.31 -4.29
CA CYS A 37 0.52 10.76 -3.43
C CYS A 37 1.13 11.55 -2.26
N TYR A 38 0.27 12.21 -1.48
CA TYR A 38 0.67 12.98 -0.32
C TYR A 38 0.05 12.39 0.94
N GLY A 39 0.90 12.16 1.95
CA GLY A 39 0.50 11.91 3.33
C GLY A 39 1.10 12.99 4.23
N VAL A 40 2.04 12.61 5.10
CA VAL A 40 2.93 13.57 5.79
C VAL A 40 3.91 14.23 4.81
N GLY A 41 4.25 13.54 3.72
CA GLY A 41 5.07 14.04 2.62
C GLY A 41 4.75 13.31 1.32
N GLN A 42 5.43 13.69 0.25
CA GLN A 42 5.33 13.02 -1.04
C GLN A 42 5.89 11.60 -0.93
N ARG A 43 5.13 10.62 -1.41
CA ARG A 43 5.50 9.20 -1.41
C ARG A 43 4.78 8.47 -2.53
N LEU A 44 5.11 7.20 -2.71
CA LEU A 44 4.33 6.30 -3.56
C LEU A 44 3.22 5.64 -2.74
N CYS A 45 2.01 5.63 -3.28
CA CYS A 45 0.86 4.93 -2.72
C CYS A 45 0.42 3.78 -3.61
N LEU A 46 -0.15 2.76 -2.98
CA LEU A 46 -0.92 1.73 -3.66
C LEU A 46 -2.10 2.36 -4.38
N MET A 47 -2.42 1.82 -5.55
CA MET A 47 -3.63 2.16 -6.29
C MET A 47 -4.54 0.96 -6.35
N THR A 48 -5.83 1.19 -6.16
CA THR A 48 -6.83 0.12 -6.08
C THR A 48 -8.00 0.40 -7.00
N LYS A 49 -8.59 -0.66 -7.56
CA LYS A 49 -9.83 -0.59 -8.35
C LYS A 49 -11.02 -1.04 -7.53
N ASP A 50 -12.07 -0.21 -7.51
CA ASP A 50 -13.36 -0.57 -6.94
C ASP A 50 -14.19 -1.44 -7.92
N GLY A 51 -15.40 -1.81 -7.52
CA GLY A 51 -16.30 -2.63 -8.35
C GLY A 51 -16.82 -1.95 -9.62
N ASN A 52 -16.59 -0.64 -9.79
CA ASN A 52 -16.95 0.15 -10.97
C ASN A 52 -15.70 0.55 -11.78
N ASP A 53 -14.56 -0.11 -11.54
CA ASP A 53 -13.26 0.18 -12.16
C ASP A 53 -12.69 1.58 -11.88
N ASN A 54 -13.21 2.29 -10.85
CA ASN A 54 -12.60 3.55 -10.44
C ASN A 54 -11.29 3.29 -9.71
N VAL A 55 -10.24 4.00 -10.13
CA VAL A 55 -8.93 3.94 -9.50
C VAL A 55 -8.87 4.92 -8.33
N ASN A 56 -8.49 4.41 -7.17
CA ASN A 56 -8.36 5.17 -5.92
C ASN A 56 -6.99 4.93 -5.29
N PHE A 57 -6.49 5.90 -4.54
CA PHE A 57 -5.31 5.69 -3.69
C PHE A 57 -5.69 4.90 -2.43
N PHE A 58 -4.82 3.96 -2.06
CA PHE A 58 -4.86 3.27 -0.78
C PHE A 58 -3.67 3.74 0.08
N TYR A 59 -3.96 4.61 1.04
CA TYR A 59 -2.94 5.32 1.83
C TYR A 59 -2.36 4.50 3.00
N SER A 60 -3.10 3.50 3.47
CA SER A 60 -2.70 2.70 4.63
C SER A 60 -1.75 1.58 4.24
N GLN A 61 -0.95 1.12 5.19
CA GLN A 61 -0.20 -0.13 5.05
C GLN A 61 -1.15 -1.32 5.26
N ILE A 62 -0.82 -2.44 4.63
CA ILE A 62 -1.50 -3.72 4.84
C ILE A 62 -0.48 -4.64 5.50
N GLU A 63 -0.72 -5.00 6.77
CA GLU A 63 0.19 -5.87 7.51
C GLU A 63 0.34 -7.22 6.79
N GLY A 64 1.58 -7.63 6.53
CA GLY A 64 1.90 -8.89 5.84
C GLY A 64 1.79 -8.85 4.31
N PHE A 65 1.62 -7.66 3.72
CA PHE A 65 1.64 -7.48 2.26
C PHE A 65 2.79 -6.56 1.84
N ASP A 66 3.68 -7.11 1.01
CA ASP A 66 4.75 -6.37 0.34
C ASP A 66 4.44 -6.28 -1.15
N PHE A 67 4.37 -5.07 -1.67
CA PHE A 67 4.08 -4.82 -3.07
C PHE A 67 5.30 -5.09 -3.94
N THR A 68 5.10 -5.80 -5.06
CA THR A 68 6.10 -5.95 -6.13
C THR A 68 5.62 -5.19 -7.36
N TRP A 69 6.49 -4.35 -7.93
CA TRP A 69 6.15 -3.62 -9.14
C TRP A 69 5.81 -4.57 -10.29
N GLY A 70 4.94 -4.14 -11.20
CA GLY A 70 4.46 -4.98 -12.28
C GLY A 70 3.43 -6.03 -11.86
N SER A 71 3.09 -6.19 -10.57
CA SER A 71 2.13 -7.20 -10.12
C SER A 71 0.76 -6.59 -9.76
N GLN A 72 -0.29 -7.05 -10.43
CA GLN A 72 -1.68 -6.81 -10.04
C GLN A 72 -2.11 -7.86 -9.04
N TYR A 73 -2.86 -7.46 -8.00
CA TYR A 73 -3.28 -8.39 -6.94
C TYR A 73 -4.78 -8.34 -6.69
N GLU A 74 -5.37 -9.50 -6.43
CA GLU A 74 -6.63 -9.59 -5.71
C GLU A 74 -6.34 -10.07 -4.28
N LEU A 75 -6.44 -9.17 -3.31
CA LEU A 75 -6.15 -9.45 -1.90
C LEU A 75 -7.44 -9.71 -1.14
N ILE A 76 -7.37 -10.65 -0.19
CA ILE A 76 -8.37 -10.80 0.86
C ILE A 76 -7.75 -10.26 2.14
N ILE A 77 -8.36 -9.22 2.71
CA ILE A 77 -7.85 -8.49 3.88
C ILE A 77 -8.87 -8.50 5.02
N SER A 78 -8.41 -8.45 6.26
CA SER A 78 -9.25 -8.12 7.41
C SER A 78 -9.11 -6.64 7.78
N ILE A 79 -10.22 -6.04 8.21
CA ILE A 79 -10.30 -4.64 8.61
C ILE A 79 -10.77 -4.56 10.06
N SER A 80 -9.99 -3.90 10.90
CA SER A 80 -10.33 -3.67 12.31
C SER A 80 -10.21 -2.18 12.67
N ASN A 81 -10.89 -1.77 13.75
CA ASN A 81 -10.79 -0.41 14.27
C ASN A 81 -9.61 -0.31 15.25
N ILE A 82 -8.82 0.75 15.13
CA ILE A 82 -7.78 1.08 16.10
C ILE A 82 -8.45 1.86 17.25
N LYS A 83 -8.26 1.40 18.49
CA LYS A 83 -8.76 2.12 19.67
C LYS A 83 -7.86 3.32 19.95
N ASN A 84 -8.45 4.52 19.99
CA ASN A 84 -7.74 5.80 20.19
C ASN A 84 -6.61 6.01 19.18
N PRO A 85 -6.90 6.08 17.87
CA PRO A 85 -5.87 6.31 16.86
C PRO A 85 -5.24 7.70 17.06
N PRO A 86 -3.96 7.87 16.68
CA PRO A 86 -3.36 9.20 16.54
C PRO A 86 -4.22 10.09 15.64
N ALA A 87 -4.25 11.40 15.92
CA ALA A 87 -5.14 12.33 15.23
C ALA A 87 -4.87 12.46 13.72
N ASP A 88 -3.65 12.15 13.29
CA ASP A 88 -3.12 12.20 11.93
C ASP A 88 -2.99 10.83 11.26
N SER A 89 -3.58 9.78 11.87
CA SER A 89 -3.51 8.42 11.36
C SER A 89 -4.89 7.84 11.03
N SER A 90 -4.90 6.74 10.29
CA SER A 90 -6.12 6.00 9.99
C SER A 90 -6.75 5.46 11.28
N SER A 91 -8.08 5.50 11.38
CA SER A 91 -8.83 4.79 12.43
C SER A 91 -8.97 3.29 12.15
N LYS A 92 -8.46 2.82 11.02
CA LYS A 92 -8.53 1.44 10.53
C LYS A 92 -7.15 0.82 10.42
N GLN A 93 -7.05 -0.45 10.82
CA GLN A 93 -5.93 -1.32 10.53
C GLN A 93 -6.34 -2.35 9.48
N TYR A 94 -5.41 -2.68 8.59
CA TYR A 94 -5.60 -3.63 7.50
C TYR A 94 -4.55 -4.73 7.61
N LYS A 95 -4.98 -5.98 7.51
CA LYS A 95 -4.08 -7.13 7.55
C LYS A 95 -4.37 -8.07 6.39
N LEU A 96 -3.32 -8.56 5.73
CA LEU A 96 -3.45 -9.55 4.68
C LEU A 96 -3.87 -10.88 5.28
N ASN A 97 -4.99 -11.42 4.80
CA ASN A 97 -5.39 -12.79 5.11
C ASN A 97 -4.81 -13.75 4.06
N ARG A 98 -4.95 -13.43 2.78
CA ARG A 98 -4.34 -14.18 1.66
C ARG A 98 -4.34 -13.38 0.36
N ILE A 99 -3.43 -13.74 -0.54
CA ILE A 99 -3.47 -13.34 -1.95
C ILE A 99 -4.36 -14.33 -2.69
N LYS A 100 -5.45 -13.85 -3.31
CA LYS A 100 -6.35 -14.69 -4.11
C LYS A 100 -5.85 -14.86 -5.54
N SER A 101 -5.28 -13.81 -6.13
CA SER A 101 -4.56 -13.89 -7.40
C SER A 101 -3.45 -12.84 -7.46
N GLN A 102 -2.43 -13.15 -8.25
CA GLN A 102 -1.35 -12.25 -8.62
C GLN A 102 -1.10 -12.44 -10.11
N THR A 103 -1.09 -11.35 -10.86
CA THR A 103 -0.83 -11.36 -12.30
C THR A 103 0.25 -10.33 -12.60
N GLU A 104 1.34 -10.78 -13.18
CA GLU A 104 2.43 -9.91 -13.61
C GLU A 104 2.13 -9.28 -14.97
N ASP A 105 2.46 -8.00 -15.10
CA ASP A 105 2.44 -7.27 -16.34
C ASP A 105 3.53 -7.81 -17.28
N SER A 106 3.34 -7.64 -18.59
CA SER A 106 4.37 -8.01 -19.56
C SER A 106 5.56 -7.06 -19.47
N VAL A 107 6.78 -7.59 -19.62
CA VAL A 107 7.99 -6.78 -19.83
C VAL A 107 7.74 -5.79 -20.98
N GLY A 108 8.16 -4.54 -20.80
CA GLY A 108 7.87 -3.44 -21.73
C GLY A 108 6.58 -2.67 -21.42
N THR A 109 5.81 -3.06 -20.40
CA THR A 109 4.64 -2.30 -19.95
C THR A 109 5.07 -0.93 -19.46
N LYS A 110 4.37 0.12 -19.92
CA LYS A 110 4.69 1.52 -19.60
C LYS A 110 3.79 2.08 -18.51
N TYR A 111 4.39 2.81 -17.58
CA TYR A 111 3.73 3.55 -16.52
C TYR A 111 4.01 5.04 -16.70
N ASP A 112 2.98 5.79 -17.09
CA ASP A 112 3.07 7.23 -17.32
C ASP A 112 2.63 8.01 -16.09
N TYR A 113 3.52 8.87 -15.60
CA TYR A 113 3.29 9.79 -14.51
C TYR A 113 3.27 11.21 -15.02
N LYS A 114 2.28 11.98 -14.58
CA LYS A 114 2.08 13.35 -15.01
C LYS A 114 2.14 14.29 -13.83
N LEU A 115 2.72 15.47 -14.06
CA LEU A 115 2.79 16.55 -13.09
C LEU A 115 3.40 16.10 -11.75
N ILE A 116 4.47 15.31 -11.81
CA ILE A 116 5.26 14.98 -10.62
C ILE A 116 5.96 16.25 -10.16
N GLU A 117 5.62 16.70 -8.96
CA GLU A 117 6.32 17.82 -8.31
C GLU A 117 7.71 17.39 -7.82
N LEU A 118 8.73 18.17 -8.19
CA LEU A 118 10.12 17.97 -7.82
C LEU A 118 10.42 18.63 -6.46
N LEU A 119 10.22 17.86 -5.40
CA LEU A 119 10.57 18.17 -4.02
C LEU A 119 11.97 17.65 -3.68
N ASP A 120 12.34 17.60 -2.40
CA ASP A 120 13.69 17.26 -1.95
C ASP A 120 14.09 15.82 -2.28
N ASN A 121 13.16 14.87 -2.15
CA ASN A 121 13.40 13.44 -2.26
C ASN A 121 12.58 12.75 -3.35
N THR A 122 12.12 13.50 -4.37
CA THR A 122 11.31 12.95 -5.47
C THR A 122 12.12 11.98 -6.31
N PHE A 123 13.24 12.44 -6.88
CA PHE A 123 14.23 11.60 -7.57
C PHE A 123 15.59 11.77 -6.91
N ILE A 124 16.15 10.72 -6.33
CA ILE A 124 17.45 10.80 -5.68
C ILE A 124 18.40 9.76 -6.24
N LYS A 125 19.70 10.02 -6.13
CA LYS A 125 20.75 9.04 -6.38
C LYS A 125 21.48 8.77 -5.07
N GLN A 126 21.61 7.50 -4.71
CA GLN A 126 22.43 7.05 -3.59
C GLN A 126 23.45 6.03 -4.12
N ALA A 127 24.74 6.37 -4.02
CA ALA A 127 25.81 5.66 -4.71
C ALA A 127 25.48 5.52 -6.22
N ASP A 128 25.32 4.30 -6.73
CA ASP A 128 25.04 4.02 -8.15
C ASP A 128 23.57 3.70 -8.44
N THR A 129 22.69 3.82 -7.45
CA THR A 129 21.26 3.49 -7.59
C THR A 129 20.41 4.76 -7.58
N TYR A 130 19.49 4.87 -8.54
CA TYR A 130 18.48 5.92 -8.56
C TYR A 130 17.20 5.46 -7.86
N TYR A 131 16.51 6.39 -7.22
CA TYR A 131 15.27 6.14 -6.51
C TYR A 131 14.21 7.16 -6.89
N PHE A 132 13.01 6.68 -7.17
CA PHE A 132 11.81 7.47 -7.33
C PHE A 132 10.97 7.31 -6.07
N LEU A 133 10.94 8.33 -5.21
CA LEU A 133 10.20 8.35 -3.94
C LEU A 133 10.46 7.08 -3.09
N GLY A 134 11.75 6.70 -3.01
CA GLY A 134 12.22 5.54 -2.26
C GLY A 134 12.18 4.19 -3.01
N THR A 135 11.62 4.13 -4.22
CA THR A 135 11.65 2.92 -5.05
C THR A 135 12.85 2.94 -5.99
N PRO A 136 13.73 1.92 -5.98
CA PRO A 136 14.87 1.87 -6.89
C PRO A 136 14.41 1.74 -8.34
N PHE A 137 15.14 2.38 -9.26
CA PHE A 137 14.90 2.24 -10.69
C PHE A 137 16.19 2.28 -11.50
N VAL A 138 16.15 1.68 -12.69
CA VAL A 138 17.23 1.72 -13.67
C VAL A 138 17.12 3.00 -14.50
N CYS A 139 18.22 3.75 -14.64
CA CYS A 139 18.24 4.86 -15.58
C CYS A 139 18.42 4.35 -17.01
N GLY A 140 17.51 4.71 -17.93
CA GLY A 140 17.66 4.39 -19.34
C GLY A 140 18.88 5.06 -19.96
N SER A 141 19.55 4.40 -20.90
CA SER A 141 20.81 4.87 -21.49
C SER A 141 20.72 6.20 -22.24
N GLU A 142 19.53 6.56 -22.72
CA GLU A 142 19.25 7.81 -23.43
C GLU A 142 18.58 8.87 -22.54
N VAL A 143 18.50 8.62 -21.23
CA VAL A 143 17.81 9.48 -20.26
C VAL A 143 18.81 10.19 -19.37
N ASP A 144 18.69 11.51 -19.25
CA ASP A 144 19.53 12.30 -18.34
C ASP A 144 18.96 12.27 -16.91
N CYS A 145 19.19 11.17 -16.19
CA CYS A 145 18.72 11.05 -14.81
C CYS A 145 19.50 11.94 -13.83
N GLU A 146 20.76 12.29 -14.14
CA GLU A 146 21.55 13.21 -13.31
C GLU A 146 20.95 14.61 -13.31
N LEU A 147 20.56 15.11 -14.48
CA LEU A 147 19.85 16.37 -14.59
C LEU A 147 18.52 16.31 -13.84
N LEU A 148 17.72 15.26 -14.01
CA LEU A 148 16.45 15.10 -13.30
C LEU A 148 16.63 15.17 -11.77
N VAL A 149 17.61 14.44 -11.24
CA VAL A 149 17.94 14.46 -9.80
C VAL A 149 18.38 15.85 -9.35
N SER A 150 19.19 16.56 -10.17
CA SER A 150 19.66 17.91 -9.85
C SER A 150 18.55 18.97 -9.82
N LEU A 151 17.40 18.68 -10.42
CA LEU A 151 16.23 19.56 -10.45
C LEU A 151 15.30 19.40 -9.23
N ASN A 152 15.56 18.45 -8.33
CA ASN A 152 14.84 18.37 -7.05
C ASN A 152 14.91 19.71 -6.28
N ASN A 153 13.92 19.95 -5.41
CA ASN A 153 13.71 21.23 -4.70
C ASN A 153 13.40 22.45 -5.57
N SER A 154 13.20 22.28 -6.89
CA SER A 154 12.77 23.37 -7.75
C SER A 154 11.28 23.72 -7.60
N GLY A 155 10.46 22.78 -7.12
CA GLY A 155 9.00 22.86 -7.19
C GLY A 155 8.45 22.75 -8.62
N GLY A 156 9.32 22.42 -9.59
CA GLY A 156 8.93 22.18 -10.97
C GLY A 156 8.06 20.92 -11.09
N LEU A 157 7.25 20.88 -12.16
CA LEU A 157 6.43 19.73 -12.49
C LEU A 157 7.05 19.02 -13.68
N VAL A 158 7.26 17.71 -13.58
CA VAL A 158 7.75 16.87 -14.68
C VAL A 158 6.77 15.77 -15.02
N ASN A 159 6.80 15.32 -16.27
CA ASN A 159 6.19 14.04 -16.64
C ASN A 159 7.30 12.99 -16.73
N ALA A 160 7.01 11.76 -16.34
CA ALA A 160 7.96 10.65 -16.40
C ALA A 160 7.27 9.39 -16.91
N THR A 161 7.97 8.63 -17.75
CA THR A 161 7.53 7.32 -18.21
C THR A 161 8.52 6.27 -17.75
N PHE A 162 8.01 5.29 -17.02
CA PHE A 162 8.75 4.09 -16.64
C PHE A 162 8.33 2.90 -17.49
N GLU A 163 9.26 1.99 -17.72
CA GLU A 163 9.02 0.71 -18.39
C GLU A 163 9.33 -0.44 -17.43
N TYR A 164 8.46 -1.45 -17.40
CA TYR A 164 8.63 -2.65 -16.58
C TYR A 164 9.68 -3.58 -17.20
N LEU A 165 10.68 -3.97 -16.41
CA LEU A 165 11.76 -4.87 -16.85
C LEU A 165 11.53 -6.34 -16.48
N GLY A 166 10.54 -6.64 -15.63
CA GLY A 166 10.35 -7.95 -15.03
C GLY A 166 10.86 -8.00 -13.58
N GLU A 167 10.41 -9.00 -12.82
CA GLU A 167 10.89 -9.27 -11.45
C GLU A 167 10.80 -8.07 -10.48
N GLY A 168 9.83 -7.18 -10.68
CA GLY A 168 9.65 -5.98 -9.85
C GLY A 168 10.54 -4.80 -10.22
N GLU A 169 11.36 -4.90 -11.27
CA GLU A 169 12.25 -3.84 -11.73
C GLU A 169 11.59 -2.91 -12.75
N ILE A 170 11.95 -1.63 -12.68
CA ILE A 170 11.50 -0.59 -13.61
C ILE A 170 12.66 0.27 -14.11
N GLN A 171 12.55 0.75 -15.34
CA GLN A 171 13.49 1.67 -15.96
C GLN A 171 12.81 2.99 -16.28
N LEU A 172 13.44 4.13 -15.95
CA LEU A 172 13.00 5.42 -16.46
C LEU A 172 13.40 5.53 -17.94
N THR A 173 12.44 5.67 -18.83
CA THR A 173 12.68 5.76 -20.30
C THR A 173 12.52 7.17 -20.86
N GLN A 174 11.80 8.05 -20.16
CA GLN A 174 11.57 9.41 -20.63
C GLN A 174 11.17 10.31 -19.46
N TRP A 175 11.61 11.58 -19.50
CA TRP A 175 11.04 12.66 -18.69
C TRP A 175 11.04 13.99 -19.45
N ASN A 176 10.14 14.91 -19.09
CA ASN A 176 10.11 16.29 -19.61
C ASN A 176 9.51 17.29 -18.62
#